data_AF-A0A6P1BS12-F1
#
_entry.id   AF-A0A6P1BS12-F1
#
_cell.length_a   1.000
_cell.length_b   1.000
_cell.length_c   1.000
_cell.angle_alpha   90.00
_cell.angle_beta   90.00
_cell.angle_gamma   90.00
#
_symmetry.space_group_name_H-M   'P 1'
#
loop_
_entity.id
_entity.type
_entity.pdbx_description
1 polymer ?
#
loop_
_entity_poly.entity_id
_entity_poly.type
_entity_poly.pdbx_seq_one_letter_code
_entity_poly.pdbx_strand_id
1 'polypeptide(L)'
;MIGGKTIRSLLAASLLMFLQATDAIAIMATPQLFDAPVPEAWRAPLTRFLSGLHVSDTMSTAEASRATVFRNLAGGSEMMIIRVRHKEACTVDEDECLTVIGHIENNELISDAMFYTGDKISYGDSKPRVPGAQSFPIFFYGKQRAVGVIVTAKGLVVSCHAIP
;
A
#
# COMPACT_ATOMS: atom_id res chain seq x y z
N MET A 1 1.88 -44.99 46.06
CA MET A 1 2.86 -44.02 45.50
C MET A 1 2.90 -44.19 44.00
N ILE A 2 2.03 -43.48 43.28
CA ILE A 2 2.06 -43.38 41.81
C ILE A 2 2.80 -42.08 41.50
N GLY A 3 3.90 -42.20 40.76
CA GLY A 3 4.97 -41.22 40.68
C GLY A 3 4.55 -39.88 40.05
N GLY A 4 4.84 -38.79 40.73
CA GLY A 4 4.70 -37.42 40.24
C GLY A 4 5.59 -37.04 39.04
N LYS A 5 6.36 -37.99 38.49
CA LYS A 5 7.18 -37.78 37.27
C LYS A 5 6.37 -37.92 35.98
N THR A 6 5.32 -38.75 35.95
CA THR A 6 4.51 -38.96 34.73
C THR A 6 3.54 -37.80 34.45
N ILE A 7 3.07 -37.09 35.47
CA ILE A 7 2.11 -35.98 35.31
C ILE A 7 2.79 -34.74 34.70
N ARG A 8 4.06 -34.47 35.03
CA ARG A 8 4.82 -33.34 34.44
C ARG A 8 5.12 -33.52 32.95
N SER A 9 5.31 -34.76 32.49
CA SER A 9 5.57 -35.06 31.07
C SER A 9 4.34 -34.83 30.19
N LEU A 10 3.13 -35.01 30.71
CA LEU A 10 1.88 -34.82 29.96
C LEU A 10 1.53 -33.33 29.80
N LEU A 11 1.87 -32.48 30.77
CA LEU A 11 1.68 -31.02 30.69
C LEU A 11 2.70 -30.33 29.77
N ALA A 12 3.91 -30.87 29.64
CA ALA A 12 4.91 -30.36 28.69
C ALA A 12 4.54 -30.69 27.24
N ALA A 13 3.98 -31.87 26.99
CA ALA A 13 3.54 -32.29 25.66
C ALA A 13 2.30 -31.50 25.17
N SER A 14 1.40 -31.08 26.06
CA SER A 14 0.24 -30.28 25.69
C SER A 14 0.56 -28.81 25.41
N LEU A 15 1.62 -28.24 26.01
CA LEU A 15 2.07 -26.89 25.66
C LEU A 15 2.78 -26.83 24.29
N LEU A 16 3.42 -27.92 23.86
CA LEU A 16 4.15 -27.97 22.59
C LEU A 16 3.22 -28.04 21.36
N MET A 17 1.96 -28.47 21.51
CA MET A 17 1.01 -28.51 20.39
C MET A 17 0.31 -27.16 20.11
N PHE A 18 0.44 -26.16 20.97
CA PHE A 18 -0.13 -24.82 20.72
C PHE A 18 0.82 -23.84 20.03
N LEU A 19 2.05 -24.27 19.74
CA LEU A 19 3.04 -23.52 18.96
C LEU A 19 3.38 -24.22 17.65
N GLN A 20 2.40 -24.93 17.07
CA GLN A 20 2.40 -25.02 15.62
C GLN A 20 2.13 -23.61 15.12
N ALA A 21 3.22 -22.89 14.83
CA ALA A 21 3.18 -21.85 13.83
C ALA A 21 2.55 -22.52 12.62
N THR A 22 1.23 -22.34 12.46
CA THR A 22 0.64 -22.45 11.15
C THR A 22 1.44 -21.46 10.35
N ASP A 23 2.33 -21.98 9.51
CA ASP A 23 2.87 -21.24 8.40
C ASP A 23 1.63 -20.71 7.71
N ALA A 24 1.29 -19.45 8.02
CA ALA A 24 0.30 -18.72 7.29
C ALA A 24 0.96 -18.64 5.92
N ILE A 25 0.54 -19.54 5.03
CA ILE A 25 0.76 -19.40 3.60
C ILE A 25 0.00 -18.13 3.28
N ALA A 26 0.63 -16.98 3.53
CA ALA A 26 0.14 -15.71 3.09
C ALA A 26 0.11 -15.87 1.57
N ILE A 27 -1.08 -16.00 1.02
CA ILE A 27 -1.26 -16.04 -0.42
C ILE A 27 -1.05 -14.58 -0.82
N MET A 28 0.23 -14.18 -0.91
CA MET A 28 0.57 -12.92 -1.53
C MET A 28 0.08 -13.05 -2.96
N ALA A 29 -1.04 -12.40 -3.25
CA ALA A 29 -1.51 -12.26 -4.61
C ALA A 29 -0.33 -11.73 -5.43
N THR A 30 -0.03 -12.39 -6.54
CA THR A 30 1.07 -12.00 -7.43
C THR A 30 0.95 -10.49 -7.70
N PRO A 31 1.98 -9.68 -7.37
CA PRO A 31 1.90 -8.24 -7.57
C PRO A 31 1.52 -7.90 -9.01
N GLN A 32 0.49 -7.09 -9.17
CA GLN A 32 -0.04 -6.69 -10.46
C GLN A 32 0.48 -5.31 -10.83
N LEU A 33 0.70 -5.07 -12.12
CA LEU A 33 0.95 -3.72 -12.60
C LEU A 33 -0.32 -2.88 -12.43
N PHE A 34 -0.20 -1.64 -11.97
CA PHE A 34 -1.28 -0.66 -12.09
C PHE A 34 -0.93 0.37 -13.16
N ASP A 35 -1.44 0.13 -14.36
CA ASP A 35 -1.03 0.78 -15.61
C ASP A 35 -2.19 1.44 -16.37
N ALA A 36 -3.35 1.57 -15.73
CA ALA A 36 -4.48 2.28 -16.32
C ALA A 36 -4.20 3.79 -16.37
N PRO A 37 -4.67 4.50 -17.42
CA PRO A 37 -4.50 5.95 -17.51
C PRO A 37 -5.30 6.68 -16.42
N VAL A 38 -4.85 7.88 -16.05
CA VAL A 38 -5.61 8.75 -15.14
C VAL A 38 -6.98 9.08 -15.76
N PRO A 39 -8.10 8.81 -15.05
CA PRO A 39 -9.44 9.13 -15.51
C PRO A 39 -9.57 10.62 -15.83
N GLU A 40 -10.37 10.96 -16.84
CA GLU A 40 -10.50 12.33 -17.34
C GLU A 40 -10.89 13.32 -16.24
N ALA A 41 -11.84 12.95 -15.37
CA ALA A 41 -12.29 13.76 -14.24
C ALA A 41 -11.17 14.11 -13.24
N TRP A 42 -10.10 13.32 -13.20
CA TRP A 42 -8.96 13.51 -12.30
C TRP A 42 -7.79 14.26 -12.93
N ARG A 43 -7.76 14.42 -14.25
CA ARG A 43 -6.61 15.05 -14.95
C ARG A 43 -6.42 16.51 -14.59
N ALA A 44 -7.49 17.30 -14.58
CA ALA A 44 -7.42 18.72 -14.22
C ALA A 44 -6.98 18.92 -12.75
N PRO A 45 -7.60 18.24 -11.77
CA PRO A 45 -7.13 18.27 -10.38
C PRO A 45 -5.67 17.83 -10.23
N LEU A 46 -5.27 16.75 -10.88
CA LEU A 46 -3.87 16.27 -10.86
C LEU A 46 -2.92 17.29 -11.46
N THR A 47 -3.29 17.93 -12.58
CA THR A 47 -2.46 18.96 -13.23
C THR A 47 -2.21 20.14 -12.28
N ARG A 48 -3.23 20.61 -11.56
CA ARG A 48 -3.08 21.68 -10.56
C ARG A 48 -2.20 21.26 -9.39
N PHE A 49 -2.41 20.05 -8.88
CA PHE A 49 -1.58 19.47 -7.82
C PHE A 49 -0.11 19.38 -8.23
N LEU A 50 0.19 18.85 -9.41
CA LEU A 50 1.55 18.76 -9.96
C LEU A 50 2.19 20.15 -10.15
N SER A 51 1.39 21.15 -10.53
CA SER A 51 1.87 22.53 -10.63
C SER A 51 2.29 23.07 -9.27
N GLY A 52 1.55 22.76 -8.19
CA GLY A 52 1.93 23.11 -6.82
C GLY A 52 3.20 22.39 -6.34
N LEU A 53 3.53 21.24 -6.92
CA LEU A 53 4.78 20.52 -6.70
C LEU A 53 5.93 20.99 -7.59
N HIS A 54 5.72 22.02 -8.41
CA HIS A 54 6.71 22.54 -9.37
C HIS A 54 7.18 21.53 -10.42
N VAL A 55 6.35 20.54 -10.76
CA VAL A 55 6.63 19.60 -11.85
C VAL A 55 6.47 20.31 -13.19
N SER A 56 7.43 20.20 -14.10
CA SER A 56 7.31 20.78 -15.45
C SER A 56 6.28 20.01 -16.30
N ASP A 57 5.73 20.67 -17.34
CA ASP A 57 4.84 20.03 -18.31
C ASP A 57 3.67 19.25 -17.67
N THR A 58 3.03 19.85 -16.66
CA THR A 58 2.06 19.20 -15.76
C THR A 58 0.92 18.48 -16.50
N MET A 59 0.44 19.04 -17.61
CA MET A 59 -0.62 18.42 -18.41
C MET A 59 -0.14 17.12 -19.07
N SER A 60 1.02 17.14 -19.73
CA SER A 60 1.61 15.95 -20.34
C SER A 60 1.96 14.91 -19.27
N THR A 61 2.45 15.36 -18.11
CA THR A 61 2.70 14.50 -16.96
C THR A 61 1.42 13.83 -16.46
N ALA A 62 0.31 14.56 -16.34
CA ALA A 62 -0.97 13.99 -15.90
C ALA A 62 -1.49 12.92 -16.89
N GLU A 63 -1.31 13.12 -18.19
CA GLU A 63 -1.67 12.13 -19.23
C GLU A 63 -0.73 10.90 -19.24
N ALA A 64 0.56 11.11 -18.98
CA ALA A 64 1.56 10.05 -18.90
C ALA A 64 1.46 9.25 -17.59
N SER A 65 0.86 9.83 -16.55
CA SER A 65 0.68 9.19 -15.25
C SER A 65 -0.28 8.00 -15.31
N ARG A 66 -0.20 7.14 -14.30
CA ARG A 66 -1.02 5.92 -14.20
C ARG A 66 -1.79 5.92 -12.90
N ALA A 67 -2.97 5.34 -12.89
CA ALA A 67 -3.82 5.33 -11.72
C ALA A 67 -4.62 4.04 -11.57
N THR A 68 -4.98 3.75 -10.33
CA THR A 68 -5.97 2.71 -10.02
C THR A 68 -6.82 3.17 -8.84
N VAL A 69 -8.05 2.67 -8.78
CA VAL A 69 -8.96 2.98 -7.68
C VAL A 69 -8.39 2.39 -6.39
N PHE A 70 -8.30 3.23 -5.36
CA PHE A 70 -7.95 2.77 -4.03
C PHE A 70 -9.18 2.04 -3.45
N ARG A 71 -9.08 0.72 -3.32
CA ARG A 71 -10.18 -0.11 -2.79
C ARG A 71 -10.29 0.03 -1.27
N ASN A 72 -10.88 1.12 -0.80
CA ASN A 72 -11.17 1.29 0.63
C ASN A 72 -12.45 0.52 1.01
N LEU A 73 -12.30 -0.65 1.61
CA LEU A 73 -13.43 -1.44 2.13
C LEU A 73 -14.09 -0.82 3.37
N ALA A 74 -13.50 0.23 3.96
CA ALA A 74 -14.05 0.93 5.13
C ALA A 74 -15.11 1.99 4.79
N GLY A 75 -15.35 2.26 3.49
CA GLY A 75 -16.21 3.35 3.03
C GLY A 75 -15.51 4.73 3.01
N GLY A 76 -16.20 5.76 2.52
CA GLY A 76 -15.66 7.13 2.38
C GLY A 76 -15.66 7.62 0.94
N SER A 77 -15.03 8.78 0.72
CA SER A 77 -14.83 9.34 -0.62
C SER A 77 -14.01 8.39 -1.49
N GLU A 78 -14.28 8.42 -2.80
CA GLU A 78 -13.44 7.69 -3.77
C GLU A 78 -12.02 8.24 -3.71
N MET A 79 -11.07 7.35 -3.44
CA MET A 79 -9.65 7.63 -3.49
C MET A 79 -9.03 6.96 -4.70
N MET A 80 -8.00 7.58 -5.26
CA MET A 80 -7.15 6.98 -6.28
C MET A 80 -5.72 6.85 -5.78
N ILE A 81 -5.06 5.82 -6.29
CA ILE A 81 -3.61 5.67 -6.27
C ILE A 81 -3.12 6.18 -7.63
N ILE A 82 -2.25 7.17 -7.65
CA ILE A 82 -1.73 7.80 -8.86
C ILE A 82 -0.21 7.72 -8.84
N ARG A 83 0.39 7.06 -9.83
CA ARG A 83 1.82 7.05 -10.10
C ARG A 83 2.15 8.16 -11.09
N VAL A 84 2.92 9.14 -10.64
CA VAL A 84 3.33 10.30 -11.44
C VAL A 84 4.52 9.91 -12.31
N ARG A 85 4.31 9.80 -13.62
CA ARG A 85 5.38 9.43 -14.57
C ARG A 85 6.01 10.67 -15.17
N HIS A 86 7.07 11.15 -14.52
CA HIS A 86 7.86 12.29 -14.99
C HIS A 86 9.31 12.17 -14.49
N LYS A 87 10.27 12.68 -15.27
CA LYS A 87 11.71 12.66 -14.91
C LYS A 87 12.03 13.31 -13.55
N GLU A 88 11.24 14.31 -13.13
CA GLU A 88 11.40 14.99 -11.83
C GLU A 88 10.69 14.27 -10.68
N ALA A 89 9.78 13.35 -11.03
CA ALA A 89 8.98 12.60 -10.09
C ALA A 89 9.44 11.13 -9.96
N CYS A 90 10.46 10.71 -10.71
CA CYS A 90 10.93 9.34 -10.76
C CYS A 90 12.44 9.24 -10.50
N THR A 91 12.91 8.06 -10.08
CA THR A 91 14.33 7.71 -10.13
C THR A 91 14.82 7.67 -11.57
N VAL A 92 16.14 7.75 -11.75
CA VAL A 92 16.78 7.79 -13.08
C VAL A 92 16.42 6.58 -13.95
N ASP A 93 16.21 5.41 -13.34
CA ASP A 93 15.82 4.18 -14.03
C ASP A 93 14.30 3.94 -14.07
N GLU A 94 13.51 4.94 -13.67
CA GLU A 94 12.05 4.89 -13.51
C GLU A 94 11.54 3.73 -12.63
N ASP A 95 12.40 3.14 -11.79
CA ASP A 95 11.98 2.07 -10.88
C ASP A 95 11.03 2.59 -9.81
N GLU A 96 11.35 3.73 -9.20
CA GLU A 96 10.50 4.36 -8.18
C GLU A 96 10.01 5.71 -8.70
N CYS A 97 8.70 5.92 -8.66
CA CYS A 97 8.09 7.21 -8.96
C CYS A 97 7.24 7.68 -7.78
N LEU A 98 7.05 9.00 -7.70
CA LEU A 98 6.11 9.62 -6.80
C LEU A 98 4.75 8.99 -7.02
N THR A 99 4.21 8.44 -5.94
CA THR A 99 2.89 7.83 -5.87
C THR A 99 2.08 8.60 -4.85
N VAL A 100 0.89 9.00 -5.28
CA VAL A 100 -0.06 9.79 -4.51
C VAL A 100 -1.27 8.91 -4.23
N ILE A 101 -1.65 8.81 -2.97
CA ILE A 101 -2.99 8.37 -2.59
C ILE A 101 -3.76 9.64 -2.24
N GLY A 102 -4.89 9.85 -2.89
CA GLY A 102 -5.67 11.06 -2.70
C GLY A 102 -7.10 10.94 -3.16
N HIS A 103 -7.90 11.94 -2.80
CA HIS A 103 -9.28 12.11 -3.22
C HIS A 103 -9.51 13.50 -3.81
N ILE A 104 -10.62 13.66 -4.53
CA ILE A 104 -11.04 14.99 -5.01
C ILE A 104 -11.99 15.60 -3.99
N GLU A 105 -11.67 16.80 -3.53
CA GLU A 105 -12.55 17.64 -2.71
C GLU A 105 -12.56 19.05 -3.30
N ASN A 106 -13.75 19.65 -3.49
CA ASN A 106 -13.89 20.99 -4.06
C ASN A 106 -13.13 21.18 -5.40
N ASN A 107 -13.12 20.14 -6.24
CA ASN A 107 -12.39 20.10 -7.52
C ASN A 107 -10.85 20.16 -7.39
N GLU A 108 -10.30 19.96 -6.20
CA GLU A 108 -8.86 19.87 -5.96
C GLU A 108 -8.46 18.45 -5.55
N LEU A 109 -7.27 18.02 -5.96
CA LEU A 109 -6.69 16.75 -5.50
C LEU A 109 -6.09 16.96 -4.11
N ILE A 110 -6.72 16.36 -3.09
CA ILE A 110 -6.22 16.33 -1.72
C ILE A 110 -5.40 15.06 -1.55
N SER A 111 -4.13 15.20 -1.17
CA SER A 111 -3.26 14.06 -0.93
C SER A 111 -3.40 13.55 0.50
N ASP A 112 -3.78 12.29 0.64
CA ASP A 112 -3.80 11.56 1.90
C ASP A 112 -2.44 10.93 2.23
N ALA A 113 -1.68 10.56 1.18
CA ALA A 113 -0.29 10.13 1.30
C ALA A 113 0.51 10.40 0.01
N MET A 114 1.80 10.68 0.18
CA MET A 114 2.78 10.77 -0.91
C MET A 114 4.01 9.95 -0.53
N PHE A 115 4.48 9.10 -1.45
CA PHE A 115 5.68 8.28 -1.26
C PHE A 115 6.25 7.86 -2.61
N TYR A 116 7.50 7.40 -2.63
CA TYR A 116 8.12 6.84 -3.84
C TYR A 116 8.00 5.32 -3.83
N THR A 117 7.57 4.74 -4.94
CA THR A 117 7.47 3.28 -5.12
C THR A 117 7.42 2.88 -6.59
N GLY A 118 7.59 1.60 -6.88
CA GLY A 118 7.39 1.03 -8.20
C GLY A 118 5.93 0.86 -8.63
N ASP A 119 5.75 0.19 -9.77
CA ASP A 119 4.49 0.08 -10.51
C ASP A 119 3.67 -1.17 -10.18
N LYS A 120 4.17 -2.02 -9.28
CA LYS A 120 3.50 -3.25 -8.84
C LYS A 120 2.77 -3.04 -7.54
N ILE A 121 1.51 -3.45 -7.50
CA ILE A 121 0.64 -3.42 -6.33
C ILE A 121 0.16 -4.83 -5.97
N SER A 122 0.13 -5.14 -4.68
CA SER A 122 -0.51 -6.34 -4.14
C SER A 122 -1.39 -5.97 -2.95
N TYR A 123 -2.47 -6.72 -2.77
CA TYR A 123 -3.36 -6.57 -1.62
C TYR A 123 -3.15 -7.76 -0.70
N GLY A 124 -2.92 -7.49 0.58
CA GLY A 124 -2.93 -8.52 1.59
C GLY A 124 -4.30 -9.17 1.75
N ASP A 125 -4.30 -10.37 2.30
CA ASP A 125 -5.48 -11.19 2.54
C ASP A 125 -5.94 -11.17 4.01
N SER A 126 -5.18 -10.52 4.89
CA SER A 126 -5.40 -10.50 6.33
C SER A 126 -5.20 -9.10 6.92
N LYS A 127 -6.09 -8.71 7.84
CA LYS A 127 -5.99 -7.41 8.51
C LYS A 127 -4.86 -7.46 9.54
N PRO A 128 -3.93 -6.48 9.54
CA PRO A 128 -2.83 -6.48 10.46
C PRO A 128 -3.33 -6.18 11.88
N ARG A 129 -2.62 -6.70 12.89
CA ARG A 129 -2.93 -6.47 14.31
C ARG A 129 -2.41 -5.10 14.77
N VAL A 130 -2.79 -4.04 14.06
CA VAL A 130 -2.46 -2.65 14.38
C VAL A 130 -3.72 -1.97 14.94
N PRO A 131 -3.63 -1.20 16.03
CA PRO A 131 -4.79 -0.50 16.59
C PRO A 131 -5.52 0.34 15.54
N GLY A 132 -6.84 0.12 15.45
CA GLY A 132 -7.70 0.88 14.53
C GLY A 132 -7.54 0.53 13.05
N ALA A 133 -6.87 -0.56 12.67
CA ALA A 133 -6.79 -1.01 11.28
C ALA A 133 -8.17 -1.33 10.70
N GLN A 134 -8.48 -0.77 9.52
CA GLN A 134 -9.77 -0.90 8.84
C GLN A 134 -9.65 -1.63 7.49
N SER A 135 -8.50 -1.56 6.82
CA SER A 135 -8.25 -2.25 5.55
C SER A 135 -7.28 -3.44 5.68
N PHE A 136 -7.27 -4.28 4.66
CA PHE A 136 -6.11 -5.11 4.35
C PHE A 136 -4.92 -4.22 3.96
N PRO A 137 -3.67 -4.65 4.19
CA PRO A 137 -2.52 -3.89 3.78
C PRO A 137 -2.42 -3.88 2.26
N ILE A 138 -2.00 -2.76 1.71
CA ILE A 138 -1.70 -2.59 0.29
C ILE A 138 -0.19 -2.46 0.19
N PHE A 139 0.43 -3.32 -0.62
CA PHE A 139 1.86 -3.33 -0.82
C PHE A 139 2.19 -2.84 -2.21
N PHE A 140 3.13 -1.92 -2.29
CA PHE A 140 3.70 -1.42 -3.52
C PHE A 140 5.15 -1.90 -3.60
N TYR A 141 5.58 -2.34 -4.78
CA TYR A 141 6.91 -2.94 -4.98
C TYR A 141 7.67 -2.21 -6.08
N GLY A 142 8.87 -1.74 -5.77
CA GLY A 142 9.95 -1.44 -6.72
C GLY A 142 11.01 -2.55 -6.70
N LYS A 143 12.15 -2.35 -7.38
CA LYS A 143 13.29 -3.27 -7.31
C LYS A 143 13.96 -3.24 -5.94
N GLN A 144 14.07 -2.07 -5.33
CA GLN A 144 14.88 -1.88 -4.11
C GLN A 144 14.05 -1.68 -2.84
N ARG A 145 12.76 -1.37 -2.97
CA ARG A 145 11.90 -1.05 -1.84
C ARG A 145 10.49 -1.59 -2.01
N ALA A 146 9.86 -1.87 -0.89
CA ALA A 146 8.44 -2.10 -0.78
C ALA A 146 7.82 -1.07 0.16
N VAL A 147 6.67 -0.52 -0.22
CA VAL A 147 5.86 0.38 0.61
C VAL A 147 4.58 -0.34 1.01
N GLY A 148 4.29 -0.41 2.30
CA GLY A 148 3.04 -0.92 2.85
C GLY A 148 2.13 0.22 3.31
N VAL A 149 0.87 0.18 2.92
CA VAL A 149 -0.16 1.15 3.31
C VAL A 149 -1.33 0.44 3.99
N ILE A 150 -1.76 0.95 5.14
CA ILE A 150 -2.91 0.45 5.90
C ILE A 150 -3.84 1.61 6.20
N VAL A 151 -5.13 1.47 5.89
CA VAL A 151 -6.17 2.41 6.34
C VAL A 151 -6.49 2.13 7.80
N THR A 152 -6.48 3.19 8.61
CA THR A 152 -6.88 3.15 10.02
C THR A 152 -8.02 4.12 10.28
N ALA A 153 -8.64 4.00 11.45
CA ALA A 153 -9.67 4.93 11.92
C ALA A 153 -9.21 6.41 12.05
N LYS A 154 -7.90 6.68 11.92
CA LYS A 154 -7.31 8.03 12.02
C LYS A 154 -6.56 8.47 10.77
N GLY A 155 -6.61 7.71 9.69
CA GLY A 155 -5.90 8.00 8.43
C GLY A 155 -5.05 6.83 7.96
N LEU A 156 -4.07 7.12 7.11
CA LEU A 156 -3.19 6.11 6.52
C LEU A 156 -1.92 5.90 7.35
N VAL A 157 -1.56 4.64 7.58
CA VAL A 157 -0.22 4.28 8.05
C VAL A 157 0.58 3.83 6.82
N VAL A 158 1.69 4.51 6.56
CA VAL A 158 2.62 4.21 5.48
C VAL A 158 3.94 3.73 6.08
N SER A 159 4.42 2.56 5.66
CA SER A 159 5.71 2.00 6.06
C SER A 159 6.55 1.66 4.84
N CYS A 160 7.84 1.93 4.89
CA CYS A 160 8.78 1.63 3.81
C CYS A 160 9.81 0.61 4.29
N HIS A 161 10.09 -0.40 3.46
CA HIS A 161 11.05 -1.45 3.72
C HIS A 161 11.99 -1.62 2.53
N ALA A 162 13.29 -1.75 2.80
CA ALA A 162 14.26 -2.14 1.77
C ALA A 162 14.05 -3.62 1.41
N ILE A 163 14.16 -3.94 0.12
CA ILE A 163 14.19 -5.32 -0.36
C ILE A 163 15.66 -5.74 -0.42
N PRO A 164 16.06 -6.85 0.25
CA PRO A 164 17.45 -7.32 0.26
C PRO A 164 17.98 -7.73 -1.12
#